data_AF-A0A519T6I0-F1
#
_entry.id   AF-A0A519T6I0-F1
#
_cell.length_a   1.000
_cell.length_b   1.000
_cell.length_c   1.000
_cell.angle_alpha   90.00
_cell.angle_beta   90.00
_cell.angle_gamma   90.00
#
_symmetry.space_group_name_H-M   'P 1'
#
loop_
_entity.id
_entity.type
_entity.pdbx_description
1 polymer ?
#
loop_
_entity_poly.entity_id
_entity_poly.type
_entity_poly.pdbx_seq_one_letter_code
_entity_poly.pdbx_strand_id
1 'polypeptide(L)' 'MLSTAVGRELAPAEAESGWLRVTTPYSGDGKGHMFTPEVGSQVLVSYEHGLPEVPVVVGNVFHPQNKQSKLYS' A
#
# COMPACT_ATOMS: atom_id res chain seq x y z
N MET A 1 -8.38 -25.20 4.62
CA MET A 1 -9.69 -24.63 4.97
C MET A 1 -9.78 -23.25 4.32
N LEU A 2 -10.16 -23.19 3.05
CA LEU A 2 -10.37 -21.94 2.33
C LEU A 2 -11.88 -21.80 2.14
N SER A 3 -12.54 -21.02 2.99
CA SER A 3 -13.97 -20.75 2.84
C SER A 3 -14.14 -19.63 1.82
N THR A 4 -14.54 -20.00 0.61
CA THR A 4 -15.06 -19.05 -0.37
C THR A 4 -16.43 -18.61 0.10
N ALA A 5 -16.54 -17.38 0.60
CA ALA A 5 -17.83 -16.72 0.77
C ALA A 5 -18.26 -16.16 -0.60
N VAL A 6 -19.27 -16.80 -1.17
CA VAL A 6 -20.03 -16.30 -2.31
C VAL A 6 -20.73 -15.00 -1.88
N GLY A 7 -20.42 -13.88 -2.55
CA GLY A 7 -21.41 -12.83 -2.84
C GLY A 7 -21.69 -11.74 -1.79
N ARG A 8 -20.68 -11.18 -1.13
CA ARG A 8 -20.81 -9.82 -0.54
C ARG A 8 -19.79 -8.91 -1.22
N GLU A 9 -20.27 -8.00 -2.07
CA GLU A 9 -19.48 -6.83 -2.43
C GLU A 9 -19.25 -6.04 -1.13
N LEU A 10 -18.02 -6.10 -0.61
CA LEU A 10 -17.65 -5.30 0.53
C LEU A 10 -17.73 -3.84 0.11
N ALA A 11 -18.18 -2.96 1.02
CA ALA A 11 -18.05 -1.55 0.72
C ALA A 11 -16.55 -1.26 0.49
N PRO A 12 -16.19 -0.28 -0.37
CA PRO A 12 -14.80 -0.07 -0.78
C PRO A 12 -13.81 0.10 0.38
N ALA A 13 -14.30 0.52 1.56
CA ALA A 13 -13.52 0.67 2.78
C ALA A 13 -13.16 -0.68 3.46
N GLU A 14 -13.92 -1.75 3.20
CA GLU A 14 -13.68 -3.08 3.74
C GLU A 14 -13.08 -4.05 2.71
N ALA A 15 -12.90 -3.63 1.46
CA ALA A 15 -12.26 -4.45 0.43
C ALA A 15 -10.72 -4.48 0.64
N GLU A 16 -10.15 -5.68 0.68
CA GLU A 16 -8.70 -5.89 0.82
C GLU A 16 -8.08 -6.41 -0.49
N SER A 17 -6.82 -6.06 -0.73
CA SER A 17 -6.01 -6.63 -1.82
C SER A 17 -5.19 -7.82 -1.33
N GLY A 18 -4.59 -8.56 -2.27
CA GLY A 18 -3.42 -9.39 -1.95
C GLY A 18 -2.20 -8.52 -1.55
N TRP A 19 -1.09 -9.19 -1.24
CA TRP A 19 0.18 -8.49 -0.94
C TRP A 19 0.72 -7.75 -2.17
N LEU A 20 1.06 -6.48 -1.97
CA LEU A 20 1.60 -5.61 -3.01
C LEU A 20 3.08 -5.32 -2.77
N ARG A 21 3.85 -5.22 -3.85
CA ARG A 21 5.23 -4.71 -3.80
C ARG A 21 5.20 -3.20 -3.62
N VAL A 22 6.18 -2.67 -2.86
CA VAL A 22 6.36 -1.23 -2.62
C VAL A 22 7.69 -0.80 -3.21
N THR A 23 7.69 0.25 -4.02
CA THR A 23 8.92 0.84 -4.54
C THR A 23 9.72 1.46 -3.42
N THR A 24 11.03 1.25 -3.44
CA THR A 24 11.96 1.93 -2.55
C THR A 24 12.70 3.02 -3.32
N PRO A 25 13.04 4.16 -2.69
CA PRO A 25 13.84 5.20 -3.35
C PRO A 25 15.23 4.72 -3.78
N TYR A 26 15.77 3.69 -3.11
CA TYR A 26 17.02 3.04 -3.45
C TYR A 26 17.02 1.61 -2.91
N SER A 27 17.47 0.67 -3.74
CA SER A 27 17.75 -0.71 -3.38
C SER A 27 19.06 -1.15 -4.02
N GLY A 28 19.94 -1.76 -3.23
CA GLY A 28 21.17 -2.40 -3.66
C GLY A 28 21.47 -3.61 -2.78
N ASP A 29 22.55 -4.34 -3.10
CA ASP A 29 22.93 -5.54 -2.37
C ASP A 29 23.21 -5.23 -0.87
N GLY A 30 22.30 -5.66 0.00
CA GLY A 30 22.33 -5.38 1.44
C GLY A 30 22.13 -3.91 1.85
N LYS A 31 21.74 -3.02 0.92
CA LYS A 31 21.60 -1.58 1.19
C LYS A 31 20.30 -1.05 0.61
N GLY A 32 19.67 -0.09 1.27
CA GLY A 32 18.47 0.53 0.73
C GLY A 32 17.74 1.40 1.75
N HIS A 33 16.61 1.92 1.30
CA HIS A 33 15.64 2.57 2.16
C HIS A 33 14.36 1.73 2.19
N MET A 34 13.79 1.53 3.37
CA MET A 34 12.55 0.79 3.53
C MET A 34 11.55 1.65 4.29
N PHE A 35 10.44 1.98 3.62
CA PHE A 35 9.34 2.73 4.20
C PHE A 35 8.06 1.94 3.95
N THR A 36 7.67 1.11 4.92
CA THR A 36 6.44 0.32 4.84
C THR A 36 5.25 1.22 5.16
N PRO A 37 4.24 1.35 4.28
CA PRO A 37 3.03 2.08 4.61
C PRO A 37 2.32 1.47 5.82
N GLU A 38 1.80 2.32 6.70
CA GLU A 38 1.03 1.88 7.87
C GLU A 38 -0.46 1.79 7.55
N VAL A 39 -1.21 1.04 8.36
CA VAL A 39 -2.68 0.97 8.26
C VAL A 39 -3.27 2.39 8.38
N GLY A 40 -4.13 2.75 7.42
CA GLY A 40 -4.73 4.09 7.33
C GLY A 40 -3.92 5.09 6.49
N SER A 41 -2.69 4.75 6.08
CA SER A 41 -1.90 5.55 5.15
C SER A 41 -2.49 5.47 3.74
N GLN A 42 -2.36 6.57 2.98
CA GLN A 42 -2.76 6.61 1.58
C GLN A 42 -1.54 6.46 0.68
N VAL A 43 -1.69 5.65 -0.36
CA VAL A 43 -0.62 5.29 -1.29
C VAL A 43 -1.07 5.48 -2.73
N LEU A 44 -0.10 5.75 -3.61
CA LEU A 44 -0.30 5.70 -5.05
C LEU A 44 -0.02 4.28 -5.54
N VAL A 45 -0.98 3.68 -6.22
CA VAL A 45 -0.84 2.37 -6.87
C VAL A 45 -0.74 2.59 -8.38
N SER A 46 0.28 2.00 -8.99
CA SER A 46 0.42 1.89 -10.44
C SER A 46 0.27 0.43 -10.86
N TYR A 47 0.06 0.21 -12.14
CA TYR A 47 -0.11 -1.12 -12.74
C TYR A 47 1.00 -1.33 -13.76
N GLU A 48 1.87 -2.32 -13.53
CA GLU A 48 2.96 -2.62 -14.46
C GLU A 48 2.39 -2.94 -15.85
N HIS A 49 2.90 -2.28 -16.88
CA HIS A 49 2.41 -2.41 -18.26
C HIS A 49 0.90 -2.12 -18.45
N GLY A 50 0.26 -1.43 -17.50
CA GLY A 50 -1.19 -1.17 -17.52
C GLY A 50 -2.05 -2.39 -17.16
N LEU A 51 -1.43 -3.44 -16.61
CA LEU A 51 -2.09 -4.70 -16.28
C LEU A 51 -2.64 -4.67 -14.84
N PRO A 52 -3.98 -4.72 -14.63
CA PRO A 52 -4.60 -4.70 -13.31
C PRO A 52 -4.15 -5.81 -12.37
N GLU A 53 -3.67 -6.92 -12.93
CA GLU A 53 -3.15 -8.08 -12.20
C GLU A 53 -1.72 -7.88 -11.65
N VAL A 54 -1.02 -6.81 -12.05
CA VAL A 54 0.33 -6.48 -11.54
C VAL A 54 0.37 -5.10 -10.86
N PRO A 55 -0.37 -4.89 -9.76
CA PRO A 55 -0.32 -3.65 -8.98
C PRO A 55 0.98 -3.49 -8.19
N VAL A 56 1.51 -2.27 -8.15
CA VAL A 56 2.70 -1.87 -7.39
C VAL A 56 2.46 -0.52 -6.71
N VAL A 57 2.80 -0.42 -5.43
CA VAL A 57 2.80 0.85 -4.70
C VAL A 57 4.01 1.67 -5.12
N VAL A 58 3.80 2.86 -5.69
CA VAL A 58 4.86 3.74 -6.21
C VAL A 58 5.19 4.93 -5.30
N GLY A 59 4.41 5.13 -4.24
CA GLY A 59 4.66 6.22 -3.30
C GLY A 59 3.60 6.34 -2.22
N ASN A 60 3.94 7.11 -1.19
CA ASN A 60 3.03 7.52 -0.12
C ASN A 60 2.54 8.94 -0.39
N VAL A 61 1.30 9.22 0.00
CA VAL A 61 0.71 10.56 -0.12
C VAL A 61 0.42 11.12 1.26
N PHE A 62 0.69 12.42 1.44
CA PHE A 62 0.29 13.12 2.65
C PHE A 62 -1.22 13.24 2.72
N HIS A 63 -1.79 12.90 3.87
CA HIS A 63 -3.19 13.07 4.13
C HIS A 63 -3.39 14.00 5.35
N PRO A 64 -4.27 15.02 5.29
CA PRO A 64 -4.44 15.98 6.39
C PRO A 64 -4.86 15.35 7.72
N GLN A 65 -5.53 14.20 7.67
CA GLN A 65 -5.98 13.45 8.84
C GLN A 65 -4.98 12.38 9.28
N ASN A 66 -3.82 12.24 8.63
CA ASN A 66 -2.75 11.41 9.17
C ASN A 66 -2.29 12.04 10.49
N LYS A 67 -2.31 11.24 11.56
CA LYS A 67 -1.77 11.67 12.85
C LYS A 67 -0.25 11.78 12.73
N GLN A 68 0.24 12.96 12.39
CA GLN A 68 1.66 13.26 12.54
C GLN A 68 1.93 13.38 14.04
N SER A 69 2.61 12.40 14.63
CA SER A 69 3.10 12.54 16.00
C SER A 69 4.11 13.69 16.01
N LYS A 70 3.77 14.80 16.68
CA LYS A 70 4.71 15.92 16.87
C LYS A 70 5.82 15.45 17.82
N LEU A 71 6.93 14.94 17.27
CA LEU A 71 8.12 14.58 18.05
C LEU A 71 9.33 15.45 17.70
N TYR A 72 9.12 16.76 17.55
CA TYR A 72 10.20 17.74 17.59
C TYR A 72 9.60 19.10 17.99
N SER A 73 10.00 19.60 19.16
CA SER A 73 9.84 21.00 19.59
C SER A 73 11.15 21.74 19.41
#